data_AF-A0A2V7PW52-F1
#
_entry.id   AF-A0A2V7PW52-F1
#
_cell.length_a   1.000
_cell.length_b   1.000
_cell.length_c   1.000
_cell.angle_alpha   90.00
_cell.angle_beta   90.00
_cell.angle_gamma   90.00
#
_symmetry.space_group_name_H-M   'P 1'
#
loop_
_entity.id
_entity.type
_entity.pdbx_description
1 polymer ?
#
loop_
_entity_poly.entity_id
_entity_poly.type
_entity_poly.pdbx_seq_one_letter_code
_entity_poly.pdbx_strand_id
1 'polypeptide(L)'
;MGRRGIKEYRAPEALTLIAADREHVPLVCPSCSTRSIVRAPRRRGSRAAPLAPERVTLTCQSCGRHASYIERGPTAPRDETMDPHIVRL
;
A
#
# COMPACT_ATOMS: atom_id res chain seq x y z
N MET A 1 30.27 12.07 -10.49
CA MET A 1 29.22 11.86 -9.48
C MET A 1 28.42 10.61 -9.86
N GLY A 2 28.57 9.54 -9.08
CA GLY A 2 28.09 8.20 -9.42
C GLY A 2 26.56 8.10 -9.52
N ARG A 3 26.10 7.27 -10.46
CA ARG A 3 24.69 6.94 -10.68
C ARG A 3 24.06 6.55 -9.33
N ARG A 4 23.04 7.29 -8.89
CA ARG A 4 22.19 6.88 -7.75
C ARG A 4 21.54 5.56 -8.14
N GLY A 5 22.13 4.44 -7.72
CA GLY A 5 21.56 3.12 -7.94
C GLY A 5 20.10 3.12 -7.47
N ILE A 6 19.23 2.49 -8.26
CA ILE A 6 17.80 2.38 -7.96
C ILE A 6 17.65 1.70 -6.60
N LYS A 7 17.16 2.45 -5.60
CA LYS A 7 16.82 1.94 -4.26
C LYS A 7 15.37 1.50 -4.20
N GLU A 8 14.74 1.21 -5.33
CA GLU A 8 13.37 0.75 -5.37
C GLU A 8 13.33 -0.78 -5.33
N TYR A 9 12.30 -1.33 -4.68
CA TYR A 9 11.98 -2.75 -4.82
C TYR A 9 11.65 -3.08 -6.28
N ARG A 10 11.97 -4.30 -6.71
CA ARG A 10 11.47 -4.79 -8.00
C ARG A 10 9.93 -4.83 -7.96
N ALA A 11 9.29 -4.67 -9.11
CA ALA A 11 7.82 -4.70 -9.22
C ALA A 11 7.14 -5.83 -8.42
N PRO A 12 7.53 -7.12 -8.54
CA PRO A 12 6.91 -8.19 -7.75
C PRO A 12 7.17 -8.07 -6.25
N GLU A 13 8.39 -7.73 -5.85
CA GLU A 13 8.77 -7.51 -4.44
C GLU A 13 7.92 -6.39 -3.82
N ALA A 14 7.73 -5.29 -4.55
CA ALA A 14 6.92 -4.15 -4.13
C ALA A 14 5.45 -4.55 -3.94
N LEU A 15 4.86 -5.28 -4.90
CA LEU A 15 3.46 -5.71 -4.84
C LEU A 15 3.18 -6.60 -3.63
N THR A 16 4.07 -7.56 -3.33
CA THR A 16 3.93 -8.41 -2.13
C THR A 16 3.98 -7.59 -0.85
N LEU A 17 4.91 -6.63 -0.75
CA LEU A 17 5.04 -5.77 0.43
C LEU A 17 3.83 -4.85 0.61
N ILE A 18 3.27 -4.32 -0.49
CA ILE A 18 2.07 -3.50 -0.48
C ILE A 18 0.84 -4.33 -0.06
N ALA A 19 0.70 -5.56 -0.55
CA ALA A 19 -0.39 -6.45 -0.16
C ALA A 19 -0.37 -6.73 1.35
N ALA A 20 0.81 -7.08 1.90
CA ALA A 20 0.99 -7.27 3.34
C ALA A 20 0.65 -6.00 4.14
N ASP A 21 1.01 -4.81 3.64
CA ASP A 21 0.59 -3.55 4.29
C ASP A 21 -0.94 -3.42 4.29
N ARG A 22 -1.60 -3.62 3.16
CA ARG A 22 -3.08 -3.50 3.09
C ARG A 22 -3.79 -4.50 4.01
N GLU A 23 -3.29 -5.72 4.12
CA GLU A 23 -3.84 -6.76 4.99
C GLU A 23 -3.49 -6.59 6.48
N HIS A 24 -2.73 -5.55 6.84
CA HIS A 24 -2.25 -5.33 8.21
C HIS A 24 -1.37 -6.47 8.76
N VAL A 25 -0.69 -7.19 7.87
CA VAL A 25 0.20 -8.32 8.19
C VAL A 25 1.64 -7.79 8.40
N PRO A 26 2.48 -8.47 9.20
CA PRO A 26 3.87 -8.04 9.42
C PRO A 26 4.67 -7.84 8.12
N LEU A 27 5.30 -6.69 7.99
CA LEU A 27 6.11 -6.33 6.82
C LEU A 27 7.53 -6.91 6.95
N VAL A 28 7.92 -7.73 5.96
CA VAL A 28 9.25 -8.33 5.85
C VAL A 28 9.91 -7.81 4.57
N CYS A 29 11.15 -7.34 4.67
CA CYS A 29 11.90 -6.92 3.49
C CYS A 29 12.21 -8.12 2.58
N PRO A 30 11.75 -8.15 1.32
CA PRO A 30 12.01 -9.26 0.41
C PRO A 30 13.49 -9.40 0.02
N SER A 31 14.28 -8.35 0.26
CA SER A 31 15.67 -8.27 -0.20
C SER A 31 16.71 -8.63 0.87
N CYS A 32 16.38 -8.43 2.14
CA CYS A 32 17.29 -8.70 3.26
C CYS A 32 16.62 -9.39 4.45
N SER A 33 15.40 -9.89 4.27
CA SER A 33 14.58 -10.64 5.25
C SER A 33 14.34 -9.97 6.61
N THR A 34 14.77 -8.73 6.81
CA THR A 34 14.52 -7.98 8.06
C THR A 34 13.09 -7.44 8.16
N ARG A 35 12.56 -7.31 9.38
CA ARG A 35 11.24 -6.73 9.69
C ARG A 35 11.28 -5.21 9.92
N SER A 36 12.36 -4.55 9.51
CA SER A 36 12.62 -3.13 9.79
C SER A 36 12.02 -2.23 8.69
N ILE A 37 10.73 -2.41 8.38
CA ILE A 37 10.01 -1.60 7.38
C ILE A 37 9.31 -0.43 8.06
N VAL A 38 9.56 0.78 7.57
CA VAL A 38 8.89 2.01 7.99
C VAL A 38 7.86 2.40 6.95
N ARG A 39 6.64 2.64 7.41
CA ARG A 39 5.53 3.16 6.62
C ARG A 39 5.36 4.66 6.86
N ALA A 40 5.31 5.44 5.78
CA ALA A 40 5.02 6.88 5.80
C ALA A 40 3.93 7.20 4.76
N PRO A 41 2.81 7.84 5.14
CA PRO A 41 2.39 8.17 6.50
C PRO A 41 2.20 6.94 7.40
N ARG A 42 2.39 7.12 8.71
CA ARG A 42 2.04 6.08 9.69
C ARG A 42 0.53 5.85 9.64
N ARG A 43 0.08 4.61 9.88
CA ARG A 43 -1.35 4.30 9.98
C ARG A 43 -1.95 5.17 11.08
N ARG A 44 -2.92 6.02 10.74
CA ARG A 44 -3.69 6.77 11.74
C ARG A 44 -4.67 5.76 12.36
N GLY A 45 -4.55 5.51 13.67
CA GLY A 45 -5.45 4.58 14.36
C GLY A 45 -6.89 5.05 14.26
N SER A 46 -7.73 4.29 13.55
CA SER A 46 -9.20 4.18 13.63
C SER A 46 -10.09 5.44 13.57
N ARG A 47 -9.58 6.69 13.56
CA ARG A 47 -10.43 7.87 13.81
C ARG A 47 -10.80 8.72 12.60
N ALA A 48 -10.23 8.45 11.42
CA ALA A 48 -10.70 9.01 10.17
C ALA A 48 -10.21 8.14 9.01
N ALA A 49 -11.14 7.63 8.20
CA ALA A 49 -10.78 7.17 6.87
C ALA A 49 -10.14 8.37 6.13
N PRO A 50 -9.02 8.18 5.41
CA PRO A 50 -8.45 9.26 4.62
C PRO A 50 -9.52 9.81 3.68
N LEU A 51 -9.84 11.10 3.82
CA LEU A 51 -10.80 11.79 2.94
C LEU A 51 -10.31 11.86 1.48
N ALA A 52 -9.03 11.55 1.25
CA ALA A 52 -8.39 11.58 -0.06
C ALA A 52 -7.41 10.41 -0.23
N PRO A 53 -7.15 9.96 -1.48
CA PRO A 53 -6.08 9.02 -1.77
C PRO A 53 -4.72 9.58 -1.33
N GLU A 54 -4.08 8.93 -0.34
CA GLU A 54 -2.80 9.36 0.20
C GLU A 54 -1.67 8.47 -0.34
N ARG A 55 -0.53 9.09 -0.70
CA ARG A 55 0.65 8.35 -1.15
C ARG A 55 1.36 7.75 0.07
N VAL A 56 1.41 6.43 0.12
CA VAL A 56 2.12 5.65 1.13
C VAL A 56 3.45 5.17 0.58
N THR A 57 4.49 5.27 1.40
CA THR A 57 5.86 4.81 1.11
C THR A 57 6.29 3.81 2.19
N LEU A 58 6.76 2.65 1.77
CA LEU A 58 7.31 1.58 2.59
C LEU A 58 8.82 1.55 2.37
N THR A 59 9.61 1.72 3.43
CA THR A 59 11.08 1.79 3.35
C THR A 59 11.72 0.81 4.31
N CYS A 60 12.62 -0.05 3.84
CA CYS A 60 13.45 -0.86 4.72
C CYS A 60 14.60 -0.04 5.30
N GLN A 61 14.70 0.03 6.62
CA GLN A 61 15.79 0.73 7.30
C GLN A 61 17.14 -0.01 7.17
N SER A 62 17.12 -1.32 6.92
CA SER A 62 18.33 -2.13 6.83
C SER A 62 19.03 -2.00 5.47
N CYS A 63 18.29 -2.17 4.37
CA CYS A 63 18.86 -2.12 3.02
C CYS A 63 18.53 -0.84 2.24
N GLY A 64 17.69 0.04 2.80
CA GLY A 64 17.31 1.32 2.19
C GLY A 64 16.39 1.21 0.97
N ARG A 65 15.85 0.01 0.67
CA ARG A 65 14.92 -0.15 -0.45
C ARG A 65 13.54 0.40 -0.09
N HIS A 66 12.84 0.94 -1.08
CA HIS A 66 11.52 1.49 -0.90
C HIS A 66 10.53 1.11 -2.00
N ALA A 67 9.25 1.15 -1.66
CA ALA A 67 8.11 1.04 -2.57
C ALA A 67 7.09 2.10 -2.20
N SER A 68 6.40 2.67 -3.18
CA SER A 68 5.30 3.61 -2.92
C SER A 68 4.02 3.20 -3.64
N TYR A 69 2.88 3.38 -2.99
CA TYR A 69 1.56 3.11 -3.55
C TYR A 69 0.56 4.18 -3.09
N ILE A 70 -0.61 4.23 -3.74
CA ILE A 70 -1.71 5.10 -3.32
C ILE A 70 -2.66 4.27 -2.47
N GLU A 71 -2.84 4.67 -1.21
CA GLU A 71 -3.83 4.06 -0.33
C GLU A 71 -5.22 4.45 -0.83
N ARG A 72 -5.94 3.45 -1.37
CA ARG A 72 -7.34 3.62 -1.76
C ARG A 72 -8.15 3.71 -0.47
N GLY A 73 -8.91 4.79 -0.32
CA GLY A 73 -9.91 4.93 0.74
C GLY A 73 -10.94 3.79 0.70
N PRO A 74 -11.88 3.74 1.66
CA PRO A 74 -12.94 2.74 1.64
C PRO A 74 -13.60 2.73 0.26
N THR A 75 -13.73 1.53 -0.32
CA THR A 75 -14.43 1.34 -1.59
C THR A 75 -15.76 2.07 -1.50
N ALA A 76 -16.02 3.00 -2.42
CA ALA A 76 -17.33 3.62 -2.51
C ALA A 76 -18.38 2.50 -2.55
N PRO A 77 -19.51 2.64 -1.81
CA PRO A 77 -20.59 1.67 -1.90
C PRO A 77 -20.93 1.49 -3.38
N ARG A 78 -21.10 0.23 -3.80
CA ARG A 78 -21.53 -0.07 -5.17
C ARG A 78 -22.83 0.71 -5.40
N ASP A 79 -22.88 1.47 -6.48
CA ASP A 79 -24.08 2.18 -6.89
C ASP A 79 -25.14 1.12 -7.25
N GLU A 80 -26.14 0.96 -6.39
CA GLU A 80 -27.22 -0.03 -6.53
C GLU A 80 -28.10 0.23 -7.77
N THR A 81 -27.93 1.37 -8.44
CA THR A 81 -28.67 1.72 -9.67
C THR A 81 -28.19 0.94 -10.90
N MET A 82 -27.06 0.22 -10.82
CA MET A 82 -26.54 -0.64 -11.89
C MET A 82 -26.91 -2.13 -11.72
N ASP A 83 -27.97 -2.46 -10.99
CA ASP A 83 -28.49 -3.84 -10.95
C ASP A 83 -29.56 -4.08 -12.04
N PRO A 84 -29.25 -4.82 -13.12
CA PRO A 84 -30.20 -5.09 -14.20
C PRO A 84 -31.37 -6.01 -13.79
N HIS A 85 -31.41 -6.52 -12.55
CA HIS A 85 -32.47 -7.40 -12.07
C HIS A 85 -33.65 -6.68 -11.39
N ILE A 86 -33.62 -5.35 -11.27
CA ILE A 86 -34.71 -4.57 -10.64
C ILE A 86 -35.95 -4.41 -11.54
N VAL A 87 -35.86 -4.66 -12.85
CA VAL A 87 -37.00 -4.52 -13.78
C VAL A 87 -37.66 -5.87 -14.05
N ARG A 88 -38.39 -6.40 -13.07
CA ARG A 88 -39.42 -7.44 -13.29
C ARG A 88 -40.64 -7.18 -12.43
N LEU A 89 -41.53 -6.33 -12.91
CA LEU A 89 -42.94 -6.28 -12.58
C LEU A 89 -43.74 -6.29 -13.89
#